data_AF-A0A662W765-F1
#
_entry.id   AF-A0A662W765-F1
#
_cell.length_a   1.000
_cell.length_b   1.000
_cell.length_c   1.000
_cell.angle_alpha   90.00
_cell.angle_beta   90.00
_cell.angle_gamma   90.00
#
_symmetry.space_group_name_H-M   'P 1'
#
loop_
_entity.id
_entity.type
_entity.pdbx_description
1 polymer ?
#
loop_
_entity_poly.entity_id
_entity_poly.type
_entity_poly.pdbx_seq_one_letter_code
_entity_poly.pdbx_strand_id
1 'polypeptide(L)'
;MVDPKLVIKEIRRQGGACRKVRGKPEWDCSLGETHLVVSEDVISVRPPVEYGASISVECYPGVEMLRCFEILKDKGFEVDYRGKTGDIIFEFNFPLDEYDKAISLSKVLNEDDIWVSVGLREVIRFNKGDESFDDPWDFADHLRERLTYKRL
;
A
#
# COMPACT_ATOMS: atom_id res chain seq x y z
N MET A 1 -22.99 -4.96 -5.19
CA MET A 1 -21.74 -4.87 -5.95
C MET A 1 -21.50 -3.40 -6.28
N VAL A 2 -20.40 -2.83 -5.77
CA VAL A 2 -20.04 -1.43 -6.03
C VAL A 2 -19.54 -1.31 -7.48
N ASP A 3 -19.86 -0.20 -8.16
CA ASP A 3 -19.33 0.07 -9.51
C ASP A 3 -17.92 0.69 -9.37
N PRO A 4 -16.87 0.16 -10.02
CA PRO A 4 -15.53 0.76 -10.02
C PRO A 4 -15.52 2.25 -10.39
N LYS A 5 -16.47 2.70 -11.22
CA LYS A 5 -16.64 4.12 -11.57
C LYS A 5 -16.99 5.00 -10.37
N LEU A 6 -17.68 4.48 -9.37
CA LEU A 6 -17.95 5.19 -8.12
C LEU A 6 -16.64 5.45 -7.38
N VAL A 7 -15.80 4.42 -7.25
CA VAL A 7 -14.49 4.50 -6.59
C VAL A 7 -13.59 5.51 -7.31
N ILE A 8 -13.51 5.44 -8.64
CA ILE A 8 -12.75 6.39 -9.47
C ILE A 8 -13.24 7.83 -9.28
N LYS A 9 -14.56 8.03 -9.21
CA LYS A 9 -15.15 9.35 -8.97
C LYS A 9 -14.74 9.87 -7.60
N GLU A 10 -14.73 9.02 -6.59
CA GLU A 10 -14.31 9.39 -5.24
C GLU A 10 -12.83 9.73 -5.17
N ILE A 11 -11.94 8.92 -5.76
CA ILE A 11 -10.50 9.22 -5.84
C ILE A 11 -10.27 10.60 -6.48
N ARG A 12 -10.97 10.89 -7.59
CA ARG A 12 -10.90 12.20 -8.27
C ARG A 12 -11.43 13.35 -7.40
N ARG A 13 -12.49 13.11 -6.62
CA ARG A 13 -13.03 14.11 -5.67
C ARG A 13 -12.00 14.48 -4.61
N GLN A 14 -11.13 13.55 -4.23
CA GLN A 14 -10.04 13.77 -3.28
C GLN A 14 -8.78 14.37 -3.93
N GLY A 15 -8.84 14.78 -5.20
CA GLY A 15 -7.71 15.38 -5.93
C GLY A 15 -6.83 14.37 -6.66
N GLY A 16 -7.19 13.09 -6.68
CA GLY A 16 -6.45 12.06 -7.41
C GLY A 16 -6.69 12.08 -8.92
N ALA A 17 -5.77 11.45 -9.67
CA ALA A 17 -5.90 11.23 -11.10
C ALA A 17 -6.17 9.74 -11.37
N CYS A 18 -6.96 9.44 -12.40
CA CYS A 18 -7.25 8.05 -12.78
C CYS A 18 -7.35 7.91 -14.30
N ARG A 19 -6.67 6.90 -14.85
CA ARG A 19 -6.72 6.51 -16.27
C ARG A 19 -7.17 5.07 -16.41
N LYS A 20 -7.96 4.77 -17.44
CA LYS A 20 -8.34 3.38 -17.76
C LYS A 20 -7.17 2.67 -18.44
N VAL A 21 -6.84 1.46 -17.99
CA VAL A 21 -5.79 0.66 -18.62
C VAL A 21 -6.33 0.07 -19.92
N ARG A 22 -5.59 0.24 -21.02
CA ARG A 22 -6.03 -0.23 -22.34
C ARG A 22 -6.11 -1.76 -22.36
N GLY A 23 -7.26 -2.29 -22.77
CA GLY A 23 -7.47 -3.74 -22.92
C GLY A 23 -7.61 -4.51 -21.61
N LYS A 24 -7.70 -3.82 -20.47
CA LYS A 24 -7.93 -4.44 -19.16
C LYS A 24 -9.15 -3.83 -18.45
N PRO A 25 -9.86 -4.61 -17.61
CA PRO A 25 -10.95 -4.11 -16.78
C PRO A 25 -10.42 -3.41 -15.51
N GLU A 26 -9.41 -2.56 -15.67
CA GLU A 26 -8.66 -1.95 -14.57
C GLU A 26 -8.42 -0.46 -14.84
N TRP A 27 -8.29 0.30 -13.74
CA TRP A 27 -7.93 1.70 -13.74
C TRP A 27 -6.70 1.90 -12.88
N ASP A 28 -5.79 2.68 -13.43
CA ASP A 28 -4.55 3.09 -12.82
C ASP A 28 -4.75 4.51 -12.30
N CYS A 29 -4.64 4.67 -10.99
CA CYS A 29 -4.93 5.90 -10.26
C CYS A 29 -3.73 6.34 -9.42
N SER A 30 -3.64 7.64 -9.17
CA SER A 30 -2.74 8.23 -8.18
C SER A 30 -3.52 9.12 -7.23
N LEU A 31 -3.15 9.09 -5.96
CA LEU A 31 -3.62 10.03 -4.94
C LEU A 31 -2.40 10.47 -4.14
N GLY A 32 -1.95 11.70 -4.38
CA GLY A 32 -0.61 12.13 -3.97
C GLY A 32 0.46 11.26 -4.65
N GLU A 33 1.39 10.75 -3.87
CA GLU A 33 2.46 9.83 -4.32
C GLU A 33 2.04 8.36 -4.27
N THR A 34 0.93 8.05 -3.60
CA THR A 34 0.39 6.69 -3.55
C THR A 34 -0.23 6.29 -4.89
N HIS A 35 0.13 5.09 -5.37
CA HIS A 35 -0.44 4.48 -6.56
C HIS A 35 -1.61 3.55 -6.20
N LEU A 36 -2.70 3.59 -6.95
CA LEU A 36 -3.85 2.71 -6.75
C LEU A 36 -4.20 2.00 -8.06
N VAL A 37 -4.51 0.71 -7.98
CA VAL A 37 -5.10 -0.07 -9.07
C VAL A 37 -6.51 -0.47 -8.68
N VAL A 38 -7.50 0.04 -9.42
CA VAL A 38 -8.91 -0.29 -9.22
C VAL A 38 -9.34 -1.29 -10.29
N SER A 39 -9.70 -2.49 -9.89
CA SER A 39 -10.26 -3.54 -10.76
C SER A 39 -11.78 -3.66 -10.56
N GLU A 40 -12.41 -4.70 -11.12
CA GLU A 40 -13.84 -4.97 -10.93
C GLU A 40 -14.19 -5.43 -9.51
N ASP A 41 -13.22 -6.01 -8.78
CA ASP A 41 -13.47 -6.64 -7.47
C ASP A 41 -12.60 -6.09 -6.35
N VAL A 42 -11.42 -5.57 -6.68
CA VAL A 42 -10.38 -5.21 -5.71
C VAL A 42 -9.78 -3.84 -6.02
N ILE A 43 -9.43 -3.12 -4.96
CA ILE A 43 -8.61 -1.91 -4.98
C ILE A 43 -7.26 -2.26 -4.35
N SER A 44 -6.19 -2.17 -5.12
CA SER A 44 -4.82 -2.36 -4.65
C SER A 44 -4.19 -0.99 -4.40
N VAL A 45 -3.70 -0.75 -3.19
CA VAL A 45 -3.01 0.48 -2.78
C VAL A 45 -1.51 0.19 -2.65
N ARG A 46 -0.69 0.94 -3.37
CA ARG A 46 0.76 0.78 -3.42
C ARG A 46 1.43 2.03 -2.85
N PRO A 47 2.17 1.93 -1.73
CA PRO A 47 3.01 3.02 -1.29
C PRO A 47 4.11 3.30 -2.33
N PRO A 48 4.70 4.51 -2.32
CA PRO A 48 5.92 4.78 -3.08
C PRO A 48 7.01 3.75 -2.74
N VAL A 49 7.73 3.28 -3.76
CA VAL A 49 8.83 2.33 -3.59
C VAL A 49 10.12 2.94 -4.13
N GLU A 50 11.15 3.00 -3.28
CA GLU A 50 12.51 3.37 -3.69
C GLU A 50 13.46 2.18 -3.68
N TYR A 51 14.31 2.10 -4.71
CA TYR A 51 15.35 1.08 -4.82
C TYR A 51 16.69 1.67 -4.42
N GLY A 52 17.24 1.21 -3.30
CA GLY A 52 18.47 1.73 -2.69
C GLY A 52 19.58 0.69 -2.55
N ALA A 53 20.84 1.14 -2.57
CA ALA A 53 22.02 0.28 -2.35
C ALA A 53 22.44 0.16 -0.87
N SER A 54 21.71 0.76 0.08
CA SER A 54 22.12 0.88 1.48
C SER A 54 21.53 -0.19 2.42
N ILE A 55 22.42 -0.76 3.25
CA ILE A 55 22.17 -1.89 4.15
C ILE A 55 22.03 -1.38 5.60
N SER A 56 20.96 -1.78 6.29
CA SER A 56 20.84 -2.02 7.74
C SER A 56 19.39 -2.30 8.16
N VAL A 57 19.18 -3.45 8.82
CA VAL A 57 17.93 -4.07 9.32
C VAL A 57 17.00 -4.62 8.23
N GLU A 58 16.71 -5.91 8.37
CA GLU A 58 16.46 -6.85 7.27
C GLU A 58 15.12 -7.57 7.48
N CYS A 59 14.13 -7.33 6.62
CA CYS A 59 13.12 -8.36 6.33
C CYS A 59 13.64 -9.13 5.12
N TYR A 60 14.33 -10.25 5.35
CA TYR A 60 14.78 -11.08 4.25
C TYR A 60 13.59 -11.66 3.47
N PRO A 61 13.67 -11.81 2.14
CA PRO A 61 12.77 -12.67 1.38
C PRO A 61 12.88 -14.10 1.94
N GLY A 62 11.91 -14.47 2.78
CA GLY A 62 11.95 -15.63 3.66
C GLY A 62 10.89 -15.56 4.76
N VAL A 63 10.98 -16.44 5.76
CA VAL A 63 10.02 -16.64 6.86
C VAL A 63 9.61 -15.33 7.57
N GLU A 64 10.48 -14.32 7.59
CA GLU A 64 10.22 -13.02 8.22
C GLU A 64 9.30 -12.10 7.41
N MET A 65 9.37 -12.13 6.07
CA MET A 65 8.44 -11.39 5.21
C MET A 65 7.01 -11.95 5.31
N LEU A 66 6.87 -13.29 5.36
CA LEU A 66 5.59 -13.94 5.62
C LEU A 66 5.01 -13.54 6.98
N ARG A 67 5.87 -13.43 8.00
CA ARG A 67 5.48 -12.97 9.34
C ARG A 67 4.98 -11.52 9.32
N CYS A 68 5.62 -10.62 8.58
CA CYS A 68 5.13 -9.23 8.40
C CYS A 68 3.74 -9.18 7.75
N PHE A 69 3.50 -10.01 6.74
CA PHE A 69 2.19 -10.07 6.08
C PHE A 69 1.13 -10.73 6.98
N GLU A 70 1.50 -11.76 7.75
CA GLU A 70 0.62 -12.33 8.78
C GLU A 70 0.25 -11.29 9.83
N ILE A 71 1.19 -10.45 10.27
CA ILE A 71 0.95 -9.35 11.22
C ILE A 71 -0.04 -8.34 10.64
N LEU A 72 0.19 -7.88 9.41
CA LEU A 72 -0.69 -6.93 8.74
C LEU A 72 -2.09 -7.55 8.54
N LYS A 73 -2.16 -8.83 8.21
CA LYS A 73 -3.41 -9.58 8.09
C LYS A 73 -4.15 -9.72 9.42
N ASP A 74 -3.44 -10.04 10.50
CA ASP A 74 -3.99 -10.09 11.87
C ASP A 74 -4.53 -8.73 12.32
N LYS A 75 -3.95 -7.64 11.81
CA LYS A 75 -4.40 -6.27 12.06
C LYS A 75 -5.48 -5.80 11.06
N GLY A 76 -5.92 -6.67 10.15
CA GLY A 76 -7.05 -6.44 9.24
C GLY A 76 -6.68 -5.94 7.84
N PHE A 77 -5.41 -5.99 7.45
CA PHE A 77 -4.93 -5.61 6.12
C PHE A 77 -4.56 -6.84 5.29
N GLU A 78 -5.25 -7.06 4.17
CA GLU A 78 -4.78 -8.04 3.20
C GLU A 78 -3.63 -7.45 2.38
N VAL A 79 -2.46 -8.09 2.41
CA VAL A 79 -1.25 -7.63 1.72
C VAL A 79 -0.82 -8.71 0.75
N ASP A 80 -0.51 -8.32 -0.49
CA ASP A 80 0.08 -9.21 -1.50
C ASP A 80 1.50 -8.72 -1.85
N TYR A 81 2.38 -9.68 -2.09
CA TYR A 81 3.74 -9.47 -2.54
C TYR A 81 3.98 -10.30 -3.80
N ARG A 82 4.28 -9.62 -4.90
CA ARG A 82 4.63 -10.27 -6.16
C ARG A 82 6.00 -9.79 -6.59
N GLY A 83 6.99 -10.68 -6.44
CA GLY A 83 8.28 -10.57 -7.12
C GLY A 83 8.26 -11.46 -8.36
N LYS A 84 8.21 -10.87 -9.57
CA LYS A 84 8.62 -11.55 -10.80
C LYS A 84 9.78 -10.78 -11.37
N THR A 85 10.94 -11.44 -11.49
CA THR A 85 12.16 -10.99 -12.22
C THR A 85 12.17 -9.50 -12.55
N GLY A 86 12.52 -8.67 -11.56
CA GLY A 86 12.84 -7.25 -11.76
C GLY A 86 11.97 -6.27 -10.97
N ASP A 87 10.68 -6.57 -10.77
CA ASP A 87 9.75 -5.63 -10.12
C ASP A 87 9.20 -6.21 -8.82
N ILE A 88 9.54 -5.58 -7.70
CA ILE A 88 8.97 -5.90 -6.39
C ILE A 88 7.75 -5.01 -6.20
N ILE A 89 6.57 -5.64 -6.14
CA ILE A 89 5.30 -4.96 -5.89
C ILE A 89 4.83 -5.30 -4.48
N PHE A 90 4.74 -4.28 -3.62
CA PHE A 90 4.10 -4.34 -2.32
C PHE A 90 2.77 -3.58 -2.39
N GLU A 91 1.65 -4.26 -2.13
CA GLU A 91 0.33 -3.66 -2.22
C GLU A 91 -0.64 -4.15 -1.14
N PHE A 92 -1.46 -3.22 -0.64
CA PHE A 92 -2.60 -3.50 0.23
C PHE A 92 -3.85 -3.69 -0.61
N ASN A 93 -4.53 -4.81 -0.46
CA ASN A 93 -5.72 -5.14 -1.22
C ASN A 93 -6.98 -4.93 -0.37
N PHE A 94 -7.95 -4.26 -0.96
CA PHE A 94 -9.25 -4.02 -0.36
C PHE A 94 -10.34 -4.52 -1.32
N PRO A 95 -11.38 -5.19 -0.81
CA PRO A 95 -12.61 -5.38 -1.56
C PRO A 95 -13.16 -4.03 -2.08
N LEU A 96 -13.78 -4.04 -3.25
CA LEU A 96 -14.27 -2.80 -3.88
C LEU A 96 -15.31 -2.04 -3.03
N ASP A 97 -16.06 -2.73 -2.17
CA ASP A 97 -17.00 -2.12 -1.24
C ASP A 97 -16.35 -1.50 0.01
N GLU A 98 -15.07 -1.75 0.24
CA GLU A 98 -14.24 -1.12 1.27
C GLU A 98 -13.35 0.02 0.71
N TYR A 99 -13.80 0.65 -0.37
CA TYR A 99 -13.04 1.72 -1.04
C TYR A 99 -12.72 2.92 -0.14
N ASP A 100 -13.54 3.17 0.87
CA ASP A 100 -13.32 4.20 1.88
C ASP A 100 -12.06 3.91 2.70
N LYS A 101 -11.82 2.64 3.06
CA LYS A 101 -10.59 2.21 3.75
C LYS A 101 -9.37 2.36 2.85
N ALA A 102 -9.47 1.95 1.58
CA ALA A 102 -8.38 2.08 0.62
C ALA A 102 -7.96 3.55 0.44
N ILE A 103 -8.91 4.46 0.26
CA ILE A 103 -8.66 5.90 0.14
C ILE A 103 -8.11 6.48 1.45
N SER A 104 -8.62 6.02 2.60
CA SER A 104 -8.13 6.46 3.91
C SER A 104 -6.68 6.04 4.13
N LEU A 105 -6.32 4.81 3.77
CA LEU A 105 -4.94 4.33 3.80
C LEU A 105 -4.07 5.19 2.90
N SER A 106 -4.46 5.42 1.64
CA SER A 106 -3.68 6.30 0.75
C SER A 106 -3.45 7.68 1.36
N LYS A 107 -4.46 8.27 2.00
CA LYS A 107 -4.27 9.56 2.70
C LYS A 107 -3.28 9.47 3.84
N VAL A 108 -3.37 8.45 4.70
CA VAL A 108 -2.41 8.24 5.79
C VAL A 108 -1.00 8.07 5.24
N LEU A 109 -0.82 7.28 4.18
CA LEU A 109 0.48 7.09 3.54
C LEU A 109 1.08 8.41 3.06
N ASN A 110 0.28 9.29 2.44
CA ASN A 110 0.77 10.60 2.00
C ASN A 110 0.97 11.59 3.16
N GLU A 111 0.04 11.66 4.11
CA GLU A 111 0.09 12.61 5.23
C GLU A 111 1.28 12.34 6.17
N ASP A 112 1.61 11.07 6.36
CA ASP A 112 2.72 10.64 7.20
C ASP A 112 4.02 10.42 6.41
N ASP A 113 4.02 10.73 5.10
CA ASP A 113 5.17 10.54 4.20
C ASP A 113 5.73 9.10 4.26
N ILE A 114 4.84 8.12 4.14
CA ILE A 114 5.17 6.70 4.25
C ILE A 114 5.53 6.15 2.88
N TRP A 115 6.70 5.53 2.81
CA TRP A 115 7.23 4.89 1.61
C TRP A 115 8.00 3.61 1.97
N VAL A 116 8.21 2.76 0.97
CA VAL A 116 8.89 1.47 1.12
C VAL A 116 10.24 1.55 0.43
N SER A 117 11.30 1.08 1.09
CA SER A 117 12.60 0.89 0.45
C SER A 117 12.90 -0.59 0.27
N VAL A 118 13.50 -0.92 -0.88
CA VAL A 118 13.94 -2.29 -1.17
C VAL A 118 15.43 -2.31 -1.42
N GLY A 119 16.16 -2.97 -0.52
CA GLY A 119 17.61 -3.08 -0.54
C GLY A 119 18.14 -4.30 -1.32
N LEU A 120 19.47 -4.43 -1.35
CA LEU A 120 20.15 -5.62 -1.86
C LEU A 120 19.67 -6.86 -1.09
N ARG A 121 19.42 -7.97 -1.81
CA ARG A 121 18.79 -9.20 -1.29
C ARG A 121 17.31 -9.06 -0.90
N GLU A 122 16.59 -8.12 -1.52
CA GLU A 122 15.13 -7.92 -1.35
C GLU A 122 14.71 -7.58 0.09
N VAL A 123 15.59 -6.92 0.85
CA VAL A 123 15.27 -6.40 2.17
C VAL A 123 14.25 -5.28 2.04
N ILE A 124 13.04 -5.50 2.56
CA ILE A 124 11.97 -4.48 2.59
C ILE A 124 12.08 -3.66 3.89
N ARG A 125 12.01 -2.33 3.78
CA ARG A 125 11.82 -1.43 4.93
C ARG A 125 10.64 -0.51 4.71
N PHE A 126 9.95 -0.22 5.80
CA PHE A 126 8.92 0.81 5.85
C PHE A 126 9.53 2.07 6.44
N ASN A 127 9.25 3.20 5.83
CA ASN A 127 9.79 4.50 6.23
C ASN A 127 8.65 5.49 6.44
N LYS A 128 8.93 6.55 7.20
CA LYS A 128 8.05 7.67 7.51
C LYS A 128 8.89 8.95 7.50
N GLY A 129 8.83 9.72 6.42
CA GLY A 129 9.79 10.78 6.15
C GLY A 129 11.22 10.23 6.13
N ASP A 130 12.07 10.81 6.98
CA ASP A 130 13.48 10.42 7.11
C ASP A 130 13.72 9.25 8.10
N GLU A 131 12.67 8.78 8.79
CA GLU A 131 12.77 7.71 9.79
C GLU A 131 12.37 6.34 9.18
N SER A 132 13.02 5.27 9.62
CA SER A 132 12.61 3.89 9.31
C SER A 132 11.88 3.28 10.50
N PHE A 133 10.87 2.45 10.25
CA PHE A 133 10.29 1.63 11.30
C PHE A 133 11.26 0.51 11.68
N ASP A 134 11.55 0.40 12.98
CA ASP A 134 12.47 -0.62 13.51
C ASP A 134 11.85 -2.03 13.48
N ASP A 135 10.52 -2.12 13.64
CA ASP A 135 9.74 -3.36 13.61
C ASP A 135 8.51 -3.22 12.67
N PRO A 136 8.26 -4.20 11.78
CA PRO A 136 6.98 -4.35 11.06
C PRO A 136 5.72 -4.28 11.95
N TRP A 137 5.78 -4.70 13.22
CA TRP A 137 4.68 -4.52 14.17
C TRP A 137 4.42 -3.03 14.47
N ASP A 138 5.47 -2.23 14.65
CA ASP A 138 5.34 -0.79 14.89
C ASP A 138 4.72 -0.10 13.68
N PHE A 139 5.11 -0.51 12.47
CA PHE A 139 4.48 -0.05 11.24
C PHE A 139 2.98 -0.41 11.18
N ALA A 140 2.65 -1.67 11.45
CA ALA A 140 1.27 -2.15 11.43
C ALA A 140 0.39 -1.46 12.49
N ASP A 141 0.93 -1.25 13.69
CA ASP A 141 0.25 -0.54 14.77
C ASP A 141 0.08 0.95 14.48
N HIS A 142 1.11 1.60 13.91
CA HIS A 142 1.01 2.99 13.43
C HIS A 142 -0.14 3.14 12.41
N LEU A 143 -0.19 2.29 11.39
CA LEU A 143 -1.28 2.34 10.41
C LEU A 143 -2.65 2.10 11.05
N ARG A 144 -2.76 1.11 11.94
CA ARG A 144 -4.01 0.80 12.66
C ARG A 144 -4.50 1.98 13.49
N GLU A 145 -3.62 2.63 14.24
CA GLU A 145 -3.96 3.78 15.07
C GLU A 145 -4.47 4.95 14.22
N ARG A 146 -3.73 5.30 13.15
CA ARG A 146 -4.09 6.41 12.25
C ARG A 146 -5.41 6.18 11.52
N LEU A 147 -5.68 4.93 11.14
CA LEU A 147 -6.93 4.56 10.44
C LEU A 147 -8.13 4.42 11.38
N THR A 148 -7.91 4.07 12.65
CA THR A 148 -8.97 4.02 13.66
C THR A 148 -9.37 5.42 14.11
N TYR A 149 -8.41 6.36 14.21
CA TYR A 149 -8.66 7.70 14.71
C TYR A 149 -9.50 8.58 13.77
N LYS A 150 -9.57 8.27 12.46
CA LYS A 150 -10.42 9.01 11.49
C LYS A 150 -11.90 8.58 11.49
N ARG A 151 -12.33 7.68 12.40
CA ARG A 151 -13.73 7.27 12.57
C ARG A 151 -14.51 8.04 13.67
N LEU A 152 -13.97 9.12 14.23
CA LEU A 152 -14.64 9.99 15.22
C LEU A 152 -14.99 11.36 14.63
#